data_AF-A0A5N6EKK6-F1
#
_entry.id   AF-A0A5N6EKK6-F1
#
_cell.length_a   1.000
_cell.length_b   1.000
_cell.length_c   1.000
_cell.angle_alpha   90.00
_cell.angle_beta   90.00
_cell.angle_gamma   90.00
#
_symmetry.space_group_name_H-M   'P 1'
#
loop_
_entity.id
_entity.type
_entity.pdbx_description
1 polymer ?
#
loop_
_entity_poly.entity_id
_entity_poly.type
_entity_poly.pdbx_seq_one_letter_code
_entity_poly.pdbx_strand_id
1 'polypeptide(L)'
;MKNISRDMVRKNGKPVSCEPCRISKIRCDHQQPTCRRCDIRGLSSKCYYHPAPLARPRKKSRAPRSVSPANPSREDEVFDASSSHGDSIAPTGPQMSVTSASQPTYLGSTSFMSAFDHGQQDMCLSTPKTAHASALRKAWSADFTHVFPRLVQLLRPLRLYEDLVTDKYYRSSFTVIPAPLVLTPLRLLRNHWDRERWPQEGLGSRITQNTATQLIKVEANMTTDQFYHLFTGANLRWEFVGIIFAMAGLGASVSSSSPLFSLNGKDEISSDAFAIEMAAASHACLEICRQYDSVNDLVVWLNYAYFVLASNIMGETSHQIYTQFGDLVSCIHAMGLHRPHSPESSIPFFLSQTRKRVFAASYRTDKNLATFLGRPPRLPYHYCDVGLPLDLDDDSLVLDNLSLEKAIRQLTSDGWGTCNGGLRPATVIRLRYMIARLREQVMELSLGRGSVGSRQNELHITYQECKRLWDKVPNEFHYSKHTWEVLGPHLSLISLVIHLEYLYTVFQVERIRCSESPDAMTDLLDSAMQIVSVVTDFTRQRDQEGTIREQYTWIVSHCNLFPCLSHIL
;
A
#
# COMPACT_ATOMS: atom_id res chain seq x y z
N MET A 1 -18.28 -6.03 -63.75
CA MET A 1 -18.88 -6.59 -62.53
C MET A 1 -18.16 -7.88 -62.13
N LYS A 2 -17.47 -7.89 -60.99
CA LYS A 2 -17.28 -9.09 -60.15
C LYS A 2 -17.41 -8.60 -58.70
N ASN A 3 -18.46 -9.03 -58.01
CA ASN A 3 -18.80 -8.63 -56.65
C ASN A 3 -17.63 -8.92 -55.69
N ILE A 4 -16.90 -7.89 -55.28
CA ILE A 4 -15.95 -7.99 -54.17
C ILE A 4 -16.80 -7.90 -52.89
N SER A 5 -16.84 -8.98 -52.11
CA SER A 5 -17.54 -9.02 -50.83
C SER A 5 -17.08 -7.86 -49.92
N ARG A 6 -18.04 -7.15 -49.32
CA ARG A 6 -17.84 -5.96 -48.46
C ARG A 6 -16.93 -6.23 -47.24
N ASP A 7 -16.71 -7.50 -46.88
CA ASP A 7 -15.94 -7.92 -45.70
C ASP A 7 -14.41 -7.99 -45.92
N MET A 8 -13.90 -7.54 -47.08
CA MET A 8 -12.50 -7.76 -47.48
C MET A 8 -11.68 -6.50 -47.73
N VAL A 9 -12.20 -5.35 -47.32
CA VAL A 9 -11.53 -4.07 -47.42
C VAL A 9 -11.22 -3.55 -46.01
N ARG A 10 -9.96 -3.21 -45.74
CA ARG A 10 -9.54 -2.59 -44.48
C ARG A 10 -10.23 -1.22 -44.32
N LYS A 11 -10.31 -0.70 -43.10
CA LYS A 11 -10.87 0.65 -42.80
C LYS A 11 -10.24 1.80 -43.62
N ASN A 12 -9.07 1.60 -44.20
CA ASN A 12 -8.37 2.55 -45.07
C ASN A 12 -8.62 2.32 -46.58
N GLY A 13 -9.61 1.52 -46.97
CA GLY A 13 -9.99 1.30 -48.37
C GLY A 13 -9.11 0.31 -49.15
N LYS A 14 -8.06 -0.26 -48.54
CA LYS A 14 -7.17 -1.23 -49.20
C LYS A 14 -7.64 -2.67 -48.99
N PRO A 15 -7.50 -3.56 -49.99
CA PRO A 15 -7.88 -4.96 -49.85
C PRO A 15 -7.01 -5.69 -48.81
N VAL A 16 -7.61 -6.63 -48.08
CA VAL A 16 -6.93 -7.47 -47.10
C VAL A 16 -6.08 -8.51 -47.83
N SER A 17 -4.81 -8.66 -47.47
CA SER A 17 -3.94 -9.75 -47.95
C SER A 17 -4.40 -11.10 -47.38
N CYS A 18 -4.28 -12.20 -48.14
CA CYS A 18 -4.53 -13.55 -47.60
C CYS A 18 -3.58 -13.87 -46.44
N GLU A 19 -3.99 -14.80 -45.58
CA GLU A 19 -3.27 -15.12 -44.35
C GLU A 19 -1.83 -15.60 -44.57
N PRO A 20 -1.54 -16.53 -45.53
CA PRO A 20 -0.16 -16.95 -45.78
C PRO A 20 0.74 -15.79 -46.24
N CYS A 21 0.22 -14.88 -47.08
CA CYS A 21 0.98 -13.71 -47.52
C CYS A 21 1.16 -12.68 -46.39
N ARG A 22 0.16 -12.52 -45.50
CA ARG A 22 0.22 -11.64 -44.33
C ARG A 22 1.27 -12.11 -43.34
N ILE A 23 1.26 -13.40 -42.96
CA ILE A 23 2.24 -14.00 -42.05
C ILE A 23 3.64 -13.93 -42.65
N SER A 24 3.78 -14.24 -43.95
CA SER A 24 5.06 -14.15 -44.65
C SER A 24 5.50 -12.71 -44.97
N LYS A 25 4.70 -11.69 -44.64
CA LYS A 25 4.93 -10.25 -44.95
C LYS A 25 5.24 -9.97 -46.43
N ILE A 26 4.64 -10.70 -47.36
CA ILE A 26 4.81 -10.53 -48.82
C ILE A 26 3.55 -9.92 -49.46
N ARG A 27 3.73 -9.26 -50.61
CA ARG A 27 2.62 -8.69 -51.38
C ARG A 27 1.68 -9.79 -51.89
N CYS A 28 0.38 -9.59 -51.70
CA CYS A 28 -0.69 -10.44 -52.21
C CYS A 28 -1.31 -9.78 -53.45
N ASP A 29 -1.70 -10.58 -54.43
CA ASP A 29 -2.39 -10.15 -55.65
C ASP A 29 -3.93 -10.18 -55.52
N HIS A 30 -4.43 -10.61 -54.37
CA HIS A 30 -5.84 -10.56 -53.97
C HIS A 30 -6.82 -11.33 -54.88
N GLN A 31 -6.33 -12.21 -55.76
CA GLN A 31 -7.20 -13.10 -56.55
C GLN A 31 -7.92 -14.11 -55.64
N GLN A 32 -9.10 -14.53 -56.08
CA GLN A 32 -9.98 -15.48 -55.39
C GLN A 32 -10.36 -16.63 -56.32
N PRO A 33 -10.53 -17.86 -55.78
CA PRO A 33 -10.48 -18.23 -54.35
C PRO A 33 -9.07 -18.27 -53.75
N THR A 34 -8.04 -18.44 -54.58
CA THR A 34 -6.63 -18.49 -54.17
C THR A 34 -5.82 -17.40 -54.87
N CYS A 35 -4.88 -16.78 -54.15
CA CYS A 35 -4.00 -15.78 -54.73
C CYS A 35 -2.90 -16.48 -55.56
N ARG A 36 -2.49 -15.91 -56.70
CA ARG A 36 -1.56 -16.57 -57.65
C ARG A 36 -0.25 -16.98 -56.98
N ARG A 37 0.18 -16.20 -55.98
CA ARG A 37 1.41 -16.48 -55.24
C ARG A 37 1.27 -17.63 -54.26
N CYS A 38 0.10 -17.84 -53.66
CA CYS A 38 -0.16 -19.05 -52.88
C CYS A 38 -0.28 -20.27 -53.80
N ASP A 39 -0.82 -20.08 -55.00
CA ASP A 39 -0.96 -21.15 -55.99
C ASP A 39 0.40 -21.68 -56.48
N ILE A 40 1.28 -20.77 -56.91
CA ILE A 40 2.66 -21.12 -57.32
C ILE A 40 3.45 -21.79 -56.18
N ARG A 41 3.17 -21.42 -54.92
CA ARG A 41 3.84 -22.00 -53.74
C ARG A 41 3.24 -23.33 -53.27
N GLY A 42 2.21 -23.86 -53.95
CA GLY A 42 1.50 -25.07 -53.51
C GLY A 42 0.73 -24.88 -52.20
N LEU A 43 0.41 -23.64 -51.84
CA LEU A 43 -0.32 -23.26 -50.62
C LEU A 43 -1.80 -22.95 -50.89
N SER A 44 -2.34 -23.38 -52.02
CA SER A 44 -3.72 -23.12 -52.45
C SER A 44 -4.74 -23.52 -51.38
N SER A 45 -4.54 -24.67 -50.72
CA SER A 45 -5.42 -25.17 -49.65
C SER A 45 -5.38 -24.37 -48.34
N LYS A 46 -4.34 -23.55 -48.13
CA LYS A 46 -4.15 -22.71 -46.93
C LYS A 46 -4.38 -21.23 -47.22
N CYS A 47 -4.71 -20.86 -48.46
CA CYS A 47 -4.95 -19.49 -48.87
C CYS A 47 -6.38 -19.08 -48.53
N TYR A 48 -6.57 -18.42 -47.39
CA TYR A 48 -7.86 -17.85 -46.99
C TYR A 48 -7.72 -16.38 -46.57
N TYR A 49 -8.83 -15.64 -46.62
CA TYR A 49 -8.91 -14.25 -46.21
C TYR A 49 -9.83 -14.15 -44.98
N HIS A 50 -9.34 -13.55 -43.90
CA HIS A 50 -10.08 -13.45 -42.63
C HIS A 50 -11.02 -12.22 -42.64
N PRO A 51 -12.34 -12.36 -42.38
CA PRO A 51 -13.31 -11.26 -42.53
C PRO A 51 -13.24 -10.18 -41.42
N ALA A 52 -12.49 -10.38 -40.33
CA ALA A 52 -12.28 -9.32 -39.33
C ALA A 52 -11.02 -9.55 -38.46
N PRO A 53 -9.86 -8.96 -38.76
CA PRO A 53 -8.75 -8.94 -37.82
C PRO A 53 -8.92 -7.70 -36.90
N LEU A 54 -9.36 -7.94 -35.66
CA LEU A 54 -9.28 -7.03 -34.51
C LEU A 54 -10.17 -5.76 -34.57
N ALA A 55 -11.43 -5.88 -34.15
CA ALA A 55 -12.25 -4.73 -33.79
C ALA A 55 -12.70 -4.85 -32.31
N ARG A 56 -12.05 -4.11 -31.40
CA ARG A 56 -12.66 -3.70 -30.12
C ARG A 56 -13.77 -2.68 -30.43
N PRO A 57 -14.96 -2.74 -29.79
CA PRO A 57 -16.01 -1.76 -30.03
C PRO A 57 -15.73 -0.48 -29.22
N ARG A 58 -15.76 0.68 -29.90
CA ARG A 58 -15.82 1.99 -29.23
C ARG A 58 -17.04 2.77 -29.72
N LYS A 59 -17.78 3.31 -28.75
CA LYS A 59 -19.01 4.09 -28.85
C LYS A 59 -18.84 5.35 -29.71
N LYS A 60 -19.90 5.69 -30.46
CA LYS A 60 -20.20 7.04 -31.02
C LYS A 60 -20.36 8.02 -29.85
N SER A 61 -19.93 9.29 -29.87
CA SER A 61 -20.35 10.43 -30.73
C SER A 61 -19.35 11.60 -30.54
N ARG A 62 -19.02 12.45 -31.52
CA ARG A 62 -19.81 13.63 -31.96
C ARG A 62 -19.23 14.24 -33.25
N ALA A 63 -20.06 15.06 -33.91
CA ALA A 63 -20.02 15.57 -35.28
C ALA A 63 -19.03 16.76 -35.53
N PRO A 64 -18.93 17.31 -36.77
CA PRO A 64 -17.69 17.81 -37.37
C PRO A 64 -17.52 19.34 -37.34
N ARG A 65 -16.28 19.82 -37.55
CA ARG A 65 -15.99 21.18 -38.00
C ARG A 65 -15.14 21.17 -39.28
N SER A 66 -15.47 22.13 -40.12
CA SER A 66 -15.15 22.33 -41.53
C SER A 66 -13.87 23.12 -41.79
N VAL A 67 -13.11 22.65 -42.80
CA VAL A 67 -12.55 23.39 -43.96
C VAL A 67 -11.56 24.57 -43.73
N SER A 68 -10.26 24.25 -43.93
CA SER A 68 -9.25 24.89 -44.83
C SER A 68 -8.77 26.36 -44.62
N PRO A 69 -7.68 26.83 -45.29
CA PRO A 69 -6.38 26.22 -45.64
C PRO A 69 -5.13 27.17 -45.55
N ALA A 70 -3.94 26.59 -45.74
CA ALA A 70 -2.74 27.09 -46.47
C ALA A 70 -1.99 28.38 -46.04
N ASN A 71 -0.67 28.29 -45.74
CA ASN A 71 0.46 28.47 -46.68
C ASN A 71 1.84 28.47 -45.96
N PRO A 72 2.99 28.41 -46.70
CA PRO A 72 4.24 27.78 -46.24
C PRO A 72 5.46 28.72 -46.13
N SER A 73 6.61 28.12 -45.75
CA SER A 73 7.96 28.26 -46.34
C SER A 73 9.11 28.87 -45.51
N ARG A 74 10.32 28.33 -45.81
CA ARG A 74 11.70 28.83 -45.64
C ARG A 74 12.39 28.59 -44.29
N GLU A 75 13.69 28.25 -44.20
CA GLU A 75 14.78 27.99 -45.16
C GLU A 75 15.92 27.26 -44.40
N ASP A 76 16.82 26.64 -45.17
CA ASP A 76 18.02 25.89 -44.77
C ASP A 76 19.05 26.68 -43.94
N GLU A 77 19.87 25.99 -43.14
CA GLU A 77 21.33 26.18 -43.17
C GLU A 77 22.11 25.01 -42.52
N VAL A 78 23.19 24.63 -43.19
CA VAL A 78 24.18 23.58 -42.88
C VAL A 78 25.46 24.27 -42.46
N PHE A 79 26.16 23.80 -41.41
CA PHE A 79 27.63 23.88 -41.30
C PHE A 79 28.20 22.78 -40.38
N ASP A 80 29.44 22.41 -40.69
CA ASP A 80 30.13 21.12 -40.47
C ASP A 80 31.38 21.27 -39.55
N ALA A 81 31.87 20.13 -39.04
CA ALA A 81 33.20 19.79 -38.46
C ALA A 81 33.66 20.50 -37.14
N SER A 82 34.45 19.91 -36.22
CA SER A 82 35.44 18.81 -36.30
C SER A 82 35.95 18.29 -34.92
N SER A 83 36.56 17.09 -34.95
CA SER A 83 37.63 16.47 -34.10
C SER A 83 37.29 15.90 -32.71
N SER A 84 37.28 14.56 -32.52
CA SER A 84 38.38 13.57 -32.24
C SER A 84 38.50 13.31 -30.72
N HIS A 85 38.69 12.12 -30.12
CA HIS A 85 39.22 10.79 -30.47
C HIS A 85 38.70 9.76 -29.44
N GLY A 86 38.69 8.46 -29.79
CA GLY A 86 38.94 7.38 -28.82
C GLY A 86 37.99 6.17 -28.87
N ASP A 87 38.23 5.26 -29.81
CA ASP A 87 37.61 3.93 -29.87
C ASP A 87 38.07 3.01 -28.71
N SER A 88 37.12 2.27 -28.14
CA SER A 88 37.38 0.94 -27.56
C SER A 88 36.12 0.09 -27.66
N ILE A 89 36.21 -0.91 -28.53
CA ILE A 89 35.18 -1.86 -28.92
C ILE A 89 34.99 -2.91 -27.82
N ALA A 90 33.77 -3.06 -27.32
CA ALA A 90 33.32 -4.21 -26.53
C ALA A 90 32.15 -4.91 -27.26
N PRO A 91 31.97 -6.23 -27.16
CA PRO A 91 31.08 -6.98 -28.03
C PRO A 91 29.62 -6.77 -27.68
N THR A 92 28.83 -6.36 -28.67
CA THR A 92 27.39 -6.11 -28.58
C THR A 92 26.61 -7.44 -28.51
N GLY A 93 26.20 -7.85 -27.30
CA GLY A 93 25.03 -8.70 -27.13
C GLY A 93 23.75 -7.86 -27.31
N PRO A 94 22.60 -8.45 -27.73
CA PRO A 94 21.41 -7.66 -28.02
C PRO A 94 20.86 -7.07 -26.71
N GLN A 95 21.04 -5.76 -26.52
CA GLN A 95 20.32 -4.98 -25.51
C GLN A 95 18.83 -4.95 -25.88
N MET A 96 18.05 -5.83 -25.27
CA MET A 96 16.62 -5.57 -25.12
C MET A 96 16.48 -4.37 -24.18
N SER A 97 16.02 -3.24 -24.71
CA SER A 97 15.60 -2.10 -23.90
C SER A 97 14.41 -2.52 -23.03
N VAL A 98 14.68 -2.78 -21.75
CA VAL A 98 13.61 -2.97 -20.77
C VAL A 98 13.11 -1.58 -20.40
N THR A 99 12.17 -1.05 -21.18
CA THR A 99 11.28 0.02 -20.73
C THR A 99 10.36 -0.56 -19.65
N SER A 100 10.86 -0.60 -18.42
CA SER A 100 10.09 -0.99 -17.22
C SER A 100 9.13 0.15 -16.81
N ALA A 101 8.22 0.55 -17.70
CA ALA A 101 6.99 1.17 -17.26
C ALA A 101 6.06 0.03 -16.83
N SER A 102 6.03 -0.27 -15.53
CA SER A 102 5.11 -1.27 -14.99
C SER A 102 3.68 -0.78 -15.23
N GLN A 103 3.06 -1.26 -16.31
CA GLN A 103 1.63 -1.02 -16.51
C GLN A 103 0.87 -1.56 -15.30
N PRO A 104 -0.05 -0.80 -14.71
CA PRO A 104 -0.86 -1.31 -13.61
C PRO A 104 -1.59 -2.58 -14.06
N THR A 105 -1.49 -3.62 -13.23
CA THR A 105 -2.30 -4.84 -13.36
C THR A 105 -3.79 -4.50 -13.29
N TYR A 106 -4.70 -5.43 -13.63
CA TYR A 106 -6.15 -5.17 -13.74
C TYR A 106 -6.68 -4.20 -12.66
N LEU A 107 -7.22 -3.08 -13.14
CA LEU A 107 -7.95 -2.09 -12.36
C LEU A 107 -9.44 -2.37 -12.55
N GLY A 108 -10.18 -2.51 -11.45
CA GLY A 108 -11.61 -2.75 -11.50
C GLY A 108 -12.41 -1.57 -12.04
N SER A 109 -13.65 -1.82 -12.45
CA SER A 109 -14.55 -0.78 -12.98
C SER A 109 -14.91 0.32 -11.99
N THR A 110 -14.73 0.06 -10.69
CA THR A 110 -14.91 1.04 -9.61
C THR A 110 -13.58 1.66 -9.14
N SER A 111 -12.46 1.26 -9.77
CA SER A 111 -11.14 1.77 -9.40
C SER A 111 -11.09 3.28 -9.60
N PHE A 112 -10.56 3.95 -8.59
CA PHE A 112 -10.19 5.36 -8.67
C PHE A 112 -9.43 5.70 -9.95
N MET A 113 -8.42 4.89 -10.31
CA MET A 113 -7.53 5.16 -11.44
C MET A 113 -8.26 5.16 -12.80
N SER A 114 -9.44 4.54 -12.89
CA SER A 114 -10.24 4.52 -14.11
C SER A 114 -10.75 5.90 -14.54
N ALA A 115 -10.91 6.84 -13.59
CA ALA A 115 -11.37 8.20 -13.87
C ALA A 115 -10.29 9.07 -14.55
N PHE A 116 -9.01 8.71 -14.39
CA PHE A 116 -7.86 9.49 -14.89
C PHE A 116 -7.21 8.90 -16.15
N ASP A 117 -7.73 7.79 -16.66
CA ASP A 117 -7.20 7.08 -17.84
C ASP A 117 -7.33 7.88 -19.16
N HIS A 118 -7.96 9.06 -19.12
CA HIS A 118 -8.08 9.98 -20.27
C HIS A 118 -7.03 11.11 -20.28
N GLY A 119 -6.15 11.20 -19.27
CA GLY A 119 -5.22 12.32 -19.11
C GLY A 119 -3.89 11.97 -18.45
N GLN A 120 -3.28 10.83 -18.80
CA GLN A 120 -2.01 10.35 -18.22
C GLN A 120 -0.78 11.27 -18.39
N GLN A 121 -0.92 12.48 -18.97
CA GLN A 121 0.22 13.36 -19.22
C GLN A 121 0.54 14.34 -18.07
N ASP A 122 -0.39 14.66 -17.17
CA ASP A 122 -0.18 15.80 -16.24
C ASP A 122 -0.23 15.51 -14.73
N MET A 123 -0.43 14.26 -14.28
CA MET A 123 -0.30 13.92 -12.85
C MET A 123 0.91 13.03 -12.57
N CYS A 124 1.95 13.64 -11.99
CA CYS A 124 3.12 12.96 -11.46
C CYS A 124 2.74 12.23 -10.16
N LEU A 125 1.98 11.13 -10.28
CA LEU A 125 1.97 10.08 -9.27
C LEU A 125 3.41 9.60 -9.14
N SER A 126 3.95 9.60 -7.92
CA SER A 126 5.35 9.25 -7.62
C SER A 126 5.82 8.11 -8.51
N THR A 127 6.75 8.38 -9.41
CA THR A 127 7.33 7.35 -10.28
C THR A 127 7.85 6.24 -9.37
N PRO A 128 7.38 4.98 -9.54
CA PRO A 128 7.80 3.92 -8.65
C PRO A 128 9.32 3.80 -8.72
N LYS A 129 10.00 3.76 -7.57
CA LYS A 129 11.46 3.55 -7.46
C LYS A 129 11.83 2.08 -7.79
N THR A 130 11.18 1.50 -8.80
CA THR A 130 11.21 0.07 -9.16
C THR A 130 12.58 -0.41 -9.64
N ALA A 131 13.37 0.46 -10.26
CA ALA A 131 14.70 0.11 -10.76
C ALA A 131 15.66 -0.27 -9.62
N HIS A 132 15.73 0.53 -8.54
CA HIS A 132 16.59 0.26 -7.39
C HIS A 132 16.11 -0.93 -6.55
N ALA A 133 14.79 -1.05 -6.32
CA ALA A 133 14.22 -2.19 -5.60
C ALA A 133 14.43 -3.53 -6.32
N SER A 134 14.42 -3.53 -7.66
CA SER A 134 14.68 -4.72 -8.48
C SER A 134 16.15 -5.18 -8.41
N ALA A 135 17.10 -4.24 -8.46
CA ALA A 135 18.52 -4.54 -8.37
C ALA A 135 18.92 -5.09 -6.99
N LEU A 136 18.40 -4.49 -5.91
CA LEU A 136 18.67 -4.97 -4.55
C LEU A 136 18.02 -6.34 -4.31
N ARG A 137 16.80 -6.60 -4.78
CA ARG A 137 16.21 -7.95 -4.68
C ARG A 137 17.08 -9.05 -5.28
N LYS A 138 17.68 -8.81 -6.46
CA LYS A 138 18.62 -9.78 -7.06
C LYS A 138 19.86 -10.00 -6.20
N ALA A 139 20.33 -8.98 -5.48
CA ALA A 139 21.46 -9.10 -4.56
C ALA A 139 21.11 -9.86 -3.27
N TRP A 140 19.83 -9.88 -2.89
CA TRP A 140 19.31 -10.55 -1.69
C TRP A 140 18.71 -11.94 -1.99
N SER A 141 18.51 -12.30 -3.26
CA SER A 141 18.00 -13.60 -3.71
C SER A 141 19.09 -14.64 -3.99
N ALA A 142 20.35 -14.35 -3.65
CA ALA A 142 21.44 -15.34 -3.72
C ALA A 142 21.26 -16.42 -2.64
N ASP A 143 21.97 -17.54 -2.77
CA ASP A 143 21.92 -18.68 -1.85
C ASP A 143 21.96 -18.23 -0.37
N PHE A 144 21.08 -18.82 0.47
CA PHE A 144 20.84 -18.38 1.86
C PHE A 144 22.12 -18.40 2.72
N THR A 145 23.11 -19.21 2.32
CA THR A 145 24.46 -19.26 2.86
C THR A 145 25.14 -17.89 2.91
N HIS A 146 24.88 -17.01 1.95
CA HIS A 146 25.43 -15.64 1.90
C HIS A 146 24.54 -14.57 2.55
N VAL A 147 23.27 -14.89 2.83
CA VAL A 147 22.30 -13.95 3.41
C VAL A 147 22.49 -13.78 4.91
N PHE A 148 22.74 -14.87 5.66
CA PHE A 148 22.88 -14.78 7.13
C PHE A 148 24.04 -13.89 7.58
N PRO A 149 25.27 -14.00 7.02
CA PRO A 149 26.38 -13.13 7.43
C PRO A 149 26.06 -11.64 7.18
N ARG A 150 25.39 -11.33 6.07
CA ARG A 150 24.99 -9.97 5.72
C ARG A 150 23.95 -9.42 6.69
N LEU A 151 22.92 -10.19 7.03
CA LEU A 151 21.90 -9.80 8.02
C LEU A 151 22.53 -9.56 9.41
N VAL A 152 23.45 -10.45 9.82
CA VAL A 152 24.17 -10.30 11.09
C VAL A 152 25.05 -9.05 11.08
N GLN A 153 25.73 -8.74 9.96
CA GLN A 153 26.51 -7.52 9.84
C GLN A 153 25.64 -6.27 9.92
N LEU A 154 24.50 -6.26 9.22
CA LEU A 154 23.52 -5.18 9.28
C LEU A 154 22.98 -4.99 10.69
N LEU A 155 22.78 -6.05 11.48
CA LEU A 155 22.20 -5.92 12.82
C LEU A 155 23.11 -5.16 13.82
N ARG A 156 24.41 -4.99 13.53
CA ARG A 156 25.39 -4.41 14.47
C ARG A 156 25.08 -3.01 15.04
N PRO A 157 24.59 -2.01 14.29
CA PRO A 157 24.40 -0.65 14.77
C PRO A 157 23.06 -0.52 15.53
N LEU A 158 22.85 -1.32 16.58
CA LEU A 158 21.61 -1.35 17.36
C LEU A 158 21.22 0.01 17.95
N ARG A 159 22.20 0.85 18.29
CA ARG A 159 21.95 2.21 18.80
C ARG A 159 21.33 3.12 17.73
N LEU A 160 21.83 3.08 16.50
CA LEU A 160 21.23 3.80 15.36
C LEU A 160 19.78 3.35 15.17
N TYR A 161 19.52 2.04 15.24
CA TYR A 161 18.16 1.53 15.11
C TYR A 161 17.25 1.99 16.24
N GLU A 162 17.73 2.01 17.48
CA GLU A 162 16.95 2.54 18.60
C GLU A 162 16.61 4.02 18.41
N ASP A 163 17.56 4.83 17.97
CA ASP A 163 17.36 6.26 17.72
C ASP A 163 16.33 6.48 16.60
N LEU A 164 16.48 5.78 15.47
CA LEU A 164 15.54 5.86 14.33
C LEU A 164 14.13 5.38 14.69
N VAL A 165 14.02 4.26 15.41
CA VAL A 165 12.71 3.73 15.83
C VAL A 165 12.09 4.65 16.89
N THR A 166 12.88 5.24 17.79
CA THR A 166 12.37 6.21 18.78
C THR A 166 11.82 7.45 18.08
N ASP A 167 12.57 8.02 17.15
CA ASP A 167 12.14 9.19 16.36
C ASP A 167 10.87 8.88 15.56
N LYS A 168 10.76 7.67 15.00
CA LYS A 168 9.53 7.20 14.35
C LYS A 168 8.32 7.25 15.29
N TYR A 169 8.43 6.69 16.50
CA TYR A 169 7.31 6.66 17.46
C TYR A 169 6.98 8.06 17.98
N TYR A 170 7.98 8.93 18.12
CA TYR A 170 7.76 10.31 18.54
C TYR A 170 7.03 11.13 17.46
N ARG A 171 7.40 10.96 16.19
CA ARG A 171 6.84 11.75 15.07
C ARG A 171 5.56 11.16 14.47
N SER A 172 5.27 9.89 14.70
CA SER A 172 4.14 9.19 14.06
C SER A 172 3.02 8.89 15.05
N SER A 173 1.82 9.40 14.78
CA SER A 173 0.61 8.98 15.52
C SER A 173 -0.14 7.83 14.84
N PHE A 174 0.37 7.30 13.74
CA PHE A 174 -0.18 6.13 13.03
C PHE A 174 0.59 4.84 13.37
N THR A 175 1.00 4.69 14.62
CA THR A 175 1.71 3.51 15.10
C THR A 175 0.72 2.41 15.47
N VAL A 176 0.92 1.21 14.89
CA VAL A 176 0.00 0.08 15.08
C VAL A 176 0.48 -0.88 16.14
N ILE A 177 1.78 -1.19 16.13
CA ILE A 177 2.44 -1.97 17.17
C ILE A 177 2.77 -0.98 18.30
N PRO A 178 2.37 -1.24 19.55
CA PRO A 178 2.68 -0.35 20.67
C PRO A 178 4.19 -0.15 20.88
N ALA A 179 4.59 1.10 21.17
CA ALA A 179 6.00 1.47 21.32
C ALA A 179 6.79 0.59 22.32
N PRO A 180 6.27 0.28 23.53
CA PRO A 180 6.97 -0.58 24.48
C PRO A 180 7.28 -1.99 23.95
N LEU A 181 6.44 -2.53 23.05
CA LEU A 181 6.62 -3.86 22.49
C LEU A 181 7.70 -3.94 21.40
N VAL A 182 8.25 -2.80 20.98
CA VAL A 182 9.37 -2.71 20.02
C VAL A 182 10.59 -2.08 20.67
N LEU A 183 10.44 -0.92 21.31
CA LEU A 183 11.56 -0.15 21.87
C LEU A 183 12.19 -0.82 23.09
N THR A 184 11.38 -1.39 24.00
CA THR A 184 11.91 -2.09 25.18
C THR A 184 12.72 -3.32 24.79
N PRO A 185 12.22 -4.26 23.97
CA PRO A 185 13.02 -5.41 23.56
C PRO A 185 14.24 -5.01 22.71
N LEU A 186 14.18 -3.92 21.92
CA LEU A 186 15.36 -3.40 21.21
C LEU A 186 16.43 -2.87 22.17
N ARG A 187 16.03 -2.16 23.24
CA ARG A 187 16.95 -1.73 24.32
C ARG A 187 17.55 -2.90 25.07
N LEU A 188 16.75 -3.92 25.39
CA LEU A 188 17.23 -5.15 26.04
C LEU A 188 18.25 -5.88 25.16
N LEU A 189 17.97 -5.97 23.86
CA LEU A 189 18.88 -6.48 22.84
C LEU A 189 20.16 -5.63 22.75
N ARG A 190 20.11 -4.30 22.74
CA ARG A 190 21.32 -3.47 22.76
C ARG A 190 22.15 -3.73 24.03
N ASN A 191 21.52 -3.64 25.20
CA ASN A 191 22.18 -3.76 26.50
C ASN A 191 22.82 -5.15 26.73
N HIS A 192 22.23 -6.23 26.21
CA HIS A 192 22.84 -7.56 26.31
C HIS A 192 24.14 -7.66 25.51
N TRP A 193 24.25 -7.03 24.33
CA TRP A 193 25.42 -7.13 23.47
C TRP A 193 26.50 -6.13 23.88
N ASP A 194 26.12 -5.01 24.51
CA ASP A 194 27.05 -4.12 25.21
C ASP A 194 27.75 -4.87 26.36
N ARG A 195 27.05 -5.79 27.04
CA ARG A 195 27.58 -6.62 28.14
C ARG A 195 28.36 -7.84 27.67
N GLU A 196 27.78 -8.68 26.81
CA GLU A 196 28.35 -9.98 26.40
C GLU A 196 29.36 -9.85 25.25
N ARG A 197 29.51 -8.64 24.69
CA ARG A 197 30.23 -8.33 23.44
C ARG A 197 29.57 -9.00 22.23
N TRP A 198 29.73 -8.37 21.06
CA TRP A 198 29.21 -8.94 19.82
C TRP A 198 29.85 -10.31 19.53
N PRO A 199 29.08 -11.39 19.31
CA PRO A 199 29.63 -12.71 19.04
C PRO A 199 30.50 -12.70 17.78
N GLN A 200 31.68 -13.32 17.85
CA GLN A 200 32.61 -13.37 16.71
C GLN A 200 32.08 -14.27 15.58
N GLU A 201 31.45 -15.41 15.91
CA GLU A 201 30.92 -16.38 14.94
C GLU A 201 29.61 -17.03 15.41
N GLY A 202 28.88 -17.67 14.49
CA GLY A 202 27.74 -18.53 14.81
C GLY A 202 26.42 -17.83 15.19
N LEU A 203 26.40 -16.50 15.31
CA LEU A 203 25.19 -15.75 15.71
C LEU A 203 24.01 -16.01 14.77
N GLY A 204 24.22 -15.97 13.45
CA GLY A 204 23.17 -16.25 12.48
C GLY A 204 22.58 -17.65 12.65
N SER A 205 23.41 -18.65 12.90
CA SER A 205 22.97 -20.03 13.17
C SER A 205 22.10 -20.13 14.42
N ARG A 206 22.52 -19.46 15.51
CA ARG A 206 21.74 -19.43 16.76
C ARG A 206 20.38 -18.76 16.58
N ILE A 207 20.33 -17.62 15.88
CA ILE A 207 19.06 -16.93 15.58
C ILE A 207 18.16 -17.83 14.73
N THR A 208 18.72 -18.51 13.73
CA THR A 208 17.99 -19.48 12.89
C THR A 208 17.45 -20.64 13.72
N GLN A 209 18.27 -21.22 14.62
CA GLN A 209 17.84 -22.29 15.50
C GLN A 209 16.69 -21.86 16.40
N ASN A 210 16.77 -20.67 17.00
CA ASN A 210 15.69 -20.11 17.80
C ASN A 210 14.41 -19.99 16.96
N THR A 211 14.49 -19.38 15.77
CA THR A 211 13.35 -19.24 14.85
C THR A 211 12.73 -20.59 14.47
N ALA A 212 13.56 -21.58 14.15
CA ALA A 212 13.12 -22.88 13.63
C ALA A 212 12.55 -23.83 14.70
N THR A 213 13.06 -23.79 15.93
CA THR A 213 12.82 -24.87 16.92
C THR A 213 12.06 -24.43 18.17
N GLN A 214 12.11 -23.14 18.52
CA GLN A 214 11.48 -22.67 19.75
C GLN A 214 10.07 -22.13 19.46
N LEU A 215 9.05 -22.82 19.96
CA LEU A 215 7.67 -22.33 19.89
C LEU A 215 7.47 -21.17 20.87
N ILE A 216 6.90 -20.06 20.40
CA ILE A 216 6.47 -18.96 21.25
C ILE A 216 5.17 -19.39 21.95
N LYS A 217 5.29 -19.85 23.20
CA LYS A 217 4.14 -20.19 24.04
C LYS A 217 3.69 -18.94 24.78
N VAL A 218 2.43 -18.55 24.57
CA VAL A 218 1.81 -17.39 25.23
C VAL A 218 0.82 -17.89 26.28
N GLU A 219 0.94 -17.36 27.49
CA GLU A 219 0.12 -17.72 28.66
C GLU A 219 -0.67 -16.51 29.16
N ALA A 220 -1.86 -16.70 29.73
CA ALA A 220 -2.79 -15.61 30.04
C ALA A 220 -2.21 -14.53 30.97
N ASN A 221 -1.42 -14.98 31.95
CA ASN A 221 -0.80 -14.17 32.99
C ASN A 221 0.66 -13.79 32.67
N MET A 222 1.11 -14.04 31.44
CA MET A 222 2.47 -13.71 31.01
C MET A 222 2.70 -12.21 31.11
N THR A 223 3.77 -11.81 31.79
CA THR A 223 4.21 -10.41 31.85
C THR A 223 4.89 -10.00 30.55
N THR A 224 4.97 -8.70 30.32
CA THR A 224 5.68 -8.14 29.15
C THR A 224 7.16 -8.49 29.16
N ASP A 225 7.81 -8.50 30.33
CA ASP A 225 9.21 -8.92 30.46
C ASP A 225 9.41 -10.39 30.09
N GLN A 226 8.54 -11.28 30.57
CA GLN A 226 8.55 -12.70 30.18
C GLN A 226 8.39 -12.85 28.68
N PHE A 227 7.49 -12.07 28.06
CA PHE A 227 7.30 -12.07 26.62
C PHE A 227 8.54 -11.58 25.87
N TYR A 228 9.20 -10.49 26.30
CA TYR A 228 10.44 -10.00 25.68
C TYR A 228 11.56 -11.04 25.70
N HIS A 229 11.67 -11.80 26.79
CA HIS A 229 12.65 -12.88 26.91
C HIS A 229 12.49 -14.00 25.88
N LEU A 230 11.32 -14.16 25.25
CA LEU A 230 11.08 -15.19 24.24
C LEU A 230 11.79 -14.91 22.91
N PHE A 231 12.19 -13.66 22.64
CA PHE A 231 12.73 -13.27 21.34
C PHE A 231 13.87 -12.24 21.39
N THR A 232 14.45 -12.00 22.57
CA THR A 232 15.61 -11.11 22.78
C THR A 232 16.74 -11.84 23.51
N GLY A 233 17.92 -11.21 23.64
CA GLY A 233 19.06 -11.84 24.31
C GLY A 233 19.52 -13.10 23.58
N ALA A 234 19.88 -14.14 24.34
CA ALA A 234 20.23 -15.43 23.76
C ALA A 234 19.11 -16.05 22.89
N ASN A 235 17.85 -15.66 23.11
CA ASN A 235 16.67 -16.16 22.40
C ASN A 235 16.30 -15.29 21.18
N LEU A 236 17.20 -14.40 20.72
CA LEU A 236 16.94 -13.56 19.55
C LEU A 236 16.47 -14.37 18.34
N ARG A 237 15.44 -13.89 17.65
CA ARG A 237 14.81 -14.56 16.49
C ARG A 237 14.76 -13.66 15.26
N TRP A 238 14.71 -14.27 14.07
CA TRP A 238 14.63 -13.55 12.80
C TRP A 238 13.37 -12.71 12.65
N GLU A 239 12.26 -13.10 13.28
CA GLU A 239 11.03 -12.32 13.32
C GLU A 239 11.29 -10.91 13.88
N PHE A 240 11.93 -10.84 15.05
CA PHE A 240 12.20 -9.56 15.70
C PHE A 240 13.31 -8.76 14.99
N VAL A 241 14.34 -9.43 14.49
CA VAL A 241 15.38 -8.80 13.67
C VAL A 241 14.78 -8.12 12.43
N GLY A 242 13.84 -8.80 11.75
CA GLY A 242 13.12 -8.23 10.62
C GLY A 242 12.27 -7.00 11.01
N ILE A 243 11.66 -7.01 12.21
CA ILE A 243 10.88 -5.88 12.73
C ILE A 243 11.80 -4.67 12.95
N ILE A 244 12.98 -4.89 13.53
CA ILE A 244 13.99 -3.83 13.74
C ILE A 244 14.34 -3.19 12.40
N PHE A 245 14.67 -3.97 11.37
CA PHE A 245 14.99 -3.43 10.06
C PHE A 245 13.82 -2.66 9.45
N ALA A 246 12.61 -3.22 9.45
CA ALA A 246 11.44 -2.53 8.91
C ALA A 246 11.17 -1.19 9.63
N MET A 247 11.23 -1.20 10.96
CA MET A 247 10.96 -0.02 11.78
C MET A 247 12.06 1.04 11.65
N ALA A 248 13.33 0.63 11.55
CA ALA A 248 14.46 1.52 11.31
C ALA A 248 14.39 2.16 9.91
N GLY A 249 14.05 1.38 8.88
CA GLY A 249 13.83 1.91 7.52
C GLY A 249 12.69 2.93 7.50
N LEU A 250 11.60 2.65 8.21
CA LEU A 250 10.52 3.62 8.39
C LEU A 250 10.95 4.85 9.17
N GLY A 251 11.77 4.70 10.21
CA GLY A 251 12.31 5.82 10.98
C GLY A 251 13.23 6.73 10.16
N ALA A 252 14.11 6.13 9.34
CA ALA A 252 14.97 6.88 8.43
C ALA A 252 14.16 7.74 7.45
N SER A 253 13.01 7.27 6.97
CA SER A 253 12.14 8.05 6.07
C SER A 253 11.47 9.27 6.73
N VAL A 254 11.50 9.37 8.07
CA VAL A 254 10.92 10.50 8.83
C VAL A 254 12.00 11.34 9.50
N SER A 255 13.16 10.76 9.79
CA SER A 255 14.25 11.42 10.48
C SER A 255 15.22 12.10 9.52
N SER A 256 15.56 13.36 9.81
CA SER A 256 16.52 14.16 9.03
C SER A 256 17.87 14.35 9.76
N SER A 257 18.06 13.70 10.91
CA SER A 257 19.01 14.21 11.93
C SER A 257 20.34 13.47 12.03
N SER A 258 20.46 12.24 11.51
CA SER A 258 21.67 11.42 11.68
C SER A 258 22.23 10.95 10.35
N PRO A 259 23.57 11.04 10.14
CA PRO A 259 24.20 10.50 8.94
C PRO A 259 24.03 8.98 8.92
N LEU A 260 23.56 8.46 7.79
CA LEU A 260 23.35 7.04 7.56
C LEU A 260 24.51 6.52 6.72
N PHE A 261 25.05 5.36 7.08
CA PHE A 261 26.20 4.78 6.40
C PHE A 261 25.86 3.42 5.81
N SER A 262 26.51 3.08 4.70
CA SER A 262 26.39 1.76 4.09
C SER A 262 27.00 0.66 4.97
N LEU A 263 26.75 -0.60 4.63
CA LEU A 263 27.30 -1.78 5.29
C LEU A 263 28.82 -1.77 5.54
N ASN A 264 29.58 -1.08 4.68
CA ASN A 264 31.03 -0.98 4.80
C ASN A 264 31.49 0.12 5.78
N GLY A 265 30.55 0.97 6.25
CA GLY A 265 30.78 2.09 7.16
C GLY A 265 31.57 3.26 6.56
N LYS A 266 31.85 3.25 5.26
CA LYS A 266 32.69 4.24 4.56
C LYS A 266 31.89 5.26 3.78
N ASP A 267 30.77 4.84 3.20
CA ASP A 267 29.97 5.67 2.31
C ASP A 267 28.70 6.14 3.03
N GLU A 268 28.49 7.45 3.10
CA GLU A 268 27.22 8.03 3.53
C GLU A 268 26.15 7.71 2.47
N ILE A 269 24.98 7.29 2.93
CA ILE A 269 23.87 6.90 2.08
C ILE A 269 22.65 7.76 2.38
N SER A 270 21.84 8.00 1.36
CA SER A 270 20.58 8.73 1.55
C SER A 270 19.60 7.92 2.41
N SER A 271 18.68 8.62 3.08
CA SER A 271 17.54 8.01 3.80
C SER A 271 16.77 7.01 2.93
N ASP A 272 16.55 7.35 1.65
CA ASP A 272 15.92 6.47 0.68
C ASP A 272 16.72 5.18 0.44
N ALA A 273 18.03 5.27 0.23
CA ALA A 273 18.88 4.11 -0.01
C ALA A 273 18.93 3.19 1.22
N PHE A 274 19.03 3.79 2.42
CA PHE A 274 18.96 3.06 3.69
C PHE A 274 17.61 2.36 3.85
N ALA A 275 16.49 3.04 3.60
CA ALA A 275 15.15 2.46 3.69
C ALA A 275 14.98 1.27 2.72
N ILE A 276 15.54 1.33 1.52
CA ILE A 276 15.52 0.21 0.57
C ILE A 276 16.37 -0.96 1.05
N GLU A 277 17.56 -0.72 1.61
CA GLU A 277 18.39 -1.79 2.19
C GLU A 277 17.69 -2.45 3.39
N MET A 278 17.09 -1.66 4.28
CA MET A 278 16.29 -2.16 5.40
C MET A 278 15.08 -2.96 4.95
N ALA A 279 14.39 -2.53 3.89
CA ALA A 279 13.28 -3.28 3.32
C ALA A 279 13.74 -4.64 2.76
N ALA A 280 14.88 -4.67 2.07
CA ALA A 280 15.45 -5.92 1.56
C ALA A 280 15.88 -6.87 2.71
N ALA A 281 16.50 -6.34 3.76
CA ALA A 281 16.88 -7.10 4.95
C ALA A 281 15.67 -7.66 5.71
N SER A 282 14.63 -6.84 5.89
CA SER A 282 13.36 -7.25 6.51
C SER A 282 12.65 -8.34 5.71
N HIS A 283 12.61 -8.20 4.37
CA HIS A 283 12.06 -9.23 3.48
C HIS A 283 12.85 -10.55 3.56
N ALA A 284 14.18 -10.50 3.63
CA ALA A 284 14.98 -11.71 3.80
C ALA A 284 14.68 -12.41 5.14
N CYS A 285 14.47 -11.65 6.23
CA CYS A 285 14.02 -12.21 7.50
C CYS A 285 12.65 -12.89 7.37
N LEU A 286 11.71 -12.28 6.63
CA LEU A 286 10.41 -12.89 6.33
C LEU A 286 10.55 -14.22 5.58
N GLU A 287 11.37 -14.29 4.53
CA GLU A 287 11.60 -15.53 3.78
C GLU A 287 12.16 -16.63 4.67
N ILE A 288 13.10 -16.30 5.56
CA ILE A 288 13.62 -17.26 6.54
C ILE A 288 12.51 -17.76 7.47
N CYS A 289 11.66 -16.86 7.99
CA CYS A 289 10.54 -17.26 8.85
C CYS A 289 9.54 -18.18 8.12
N ARG A 290 9.28 -17.93 6.84
CA ARG A 290 8.39 -18.75 6.00
C ARG A 290 8.95 -20.17 5.79
N GLN A 291 10.27 -20.34 5.68
CA GLN A 291 10.88 -21.68 5.51
C GLN A 291 10.61 -22.63 6.67
N TYR A 292 10.41 -22.10 7.87
CA TYR A 292 10.17 -22.89 9.08
C TYR A 292 8.69 -22.92 9.48
N ASP A 293 7.78 -22.49 8.60
CA ASP A 293 6.33 -22.40 8.85
C ASP A 293 5.99 -21.67 10.16
N SER A 294 6.81 -20.67 10.51
CA SER A 294 6.62 -19.88 11.72
C SER A 294 5.45 -18.92 11.50
N VAL A 295 4.37 -19.09 12.25
CA VAL A 295 3.25 -18.13 12.27
C VAL A 295 2.93 -17.79 13.73
N ASN A 296 3.30 -16.58 14.13
CA ASN A 296 3.10 -16.05 15.48
C ASN A 296 2.94 -14.51 15.44
N ASP A 297 2.71 -13.88 16.59
CA ASP A 297 2.49 -12.43 16.67
C ASP A 297 3.62 -11.61 16.02
N LEU A 298 4.89 -12.01 16.22
CA LEU A 298 6.04 -11.32 15.65
C LEU A 298 6.08 -11.43 14.12
N VAL A 299 5.66 -12.57 13.55
CA VAL A 299 5.56 -12.73 12.09
C VAL A 299 4.48 -11.82 11.51
N VAL A 300 3.34 -11.67 12.18
CA VAL A 300 2.28 -10.74 11.75
C VAL A 300 2.77 -9.29 11.85
N TRP A 301 3.44 -8.93 12.95
CA TRP A 301 4.02 -7.60 13.14
C TRP A 301 5.09 -7.29 12.10
N LEU A 302 5.95 -8.26 11.79
CA LEU A 302 6.96 -8.17 10.74
C LEU A 302 6.30 -7.97 9.36
N ASN A 303 5.31 -8.80 9.00
CA ASN A 303 4.59 -8.65 7.74
C ASN A 303 3.94 -7.28 7.62
N TYR A 304 3.32 -6.77 8.70
CA TYR A 304 2.71 -5.44 8.72
C TYR A 304 3.76 -4.33 8.56
N ALA A 305 4.81 -4.33 9.38
CA ALA A 305 5.86 -3.32 9.34
C ALA A 305 6.59 -3.30 7.99
N TYR A 306 6.92 -4.48 7.45
CA TYR A 306 7.49 -4.61 6.12
C TYR A 306 6.54 -4.10 5.04
N PHE A 307 5.25 -4.47 5.08
CA PHE A 307 4.26 -4.00 4.12
C PHE A 307 4.20 -2.46 4.08
N VAL A 308 4.19 -1.80 5.24
CA VAL A 308 4.18 -0.32 5.31
C VAL A 308 5.47 0.25 4.69
N LEU A 309 6.64 -0.26 5.07
CA LEU A 309 7.92 0.21 4.52
C LEU A 309 8.00 0.00 3.01
N ALA A 310 7.66 -1.19 2.55
CA ALA A 310 7.68 -1.57 1.15
C ALA A 310 6.72 -0.71 0.32
N SER A 311 5.54 -0.38 0.87
CA SER A 311 4.54 0.47 0.22
C SER A 311 5.07 1.89 0.00
N ASN A 312 5.78 2.46 0.97
CA ASN A 312 6.42 3.78 0.82
C ASN A 312 7.49 3.80 -0.28
N ILE A 313 8.19 2.69 -0.48
CA ILE A 313 9.29 2.58 -1.46
C ILE A 313 8.77 2.30 -2.87
N MET A 314 7.84 1.35 -3.00
CA MET A 314 7.39 0.82 -4.29
C MET A 314 6.08 1.43 -4.79
N GLY A 315 5.33 2.10 -3.93
CA GLY A 315 4.00 2.65 -4.21
C GLY A 315 2.89 1.60 -4.14
N GLU A 316 1.68 2.07 -3.81
CA GLU A 316 0.49 1.23 -3.60
C GLU A 316 -0.05 0.57 -4.88
N THR A 317 0.32 1.08 -6.06
CA THR A 317 -0.06 0.50 -7.37
C THR A 317 0.76 -0.76 -7.71
N SER A 318 1.82 -1.04 -6.95
CA SER A 318 2.70 -2.18 -7.19
C SER A 318 1.99 -3.51 -6.91
N HIS A 319 1.99 -4.42 -7.90
CA HIS A 319 1.47 -5.78 -7.71
C HIS A 319 2.21 -6.54 -6.59
N GLN A 320 3.48 -6.22 -6.36
CA GLN A 320 4.27 -6.85 -5.30
C GLN A 320 3.72 -6.50 -3.92
N ILE A 321 3.36 -5.23 -3.71
CA ILE A 321 2.71 -4.77 -2.47
C ILE A 321 1.35 -5.45 -2.27
N TYR A 322 0.56 -5.56 -3.34
CA TYR A 322 -0.72 -6.27 -3.30
C TYR A 322 -0.59 -7.78 -2.99
N THR A 323 0.51 -8.40 -3.41
CA THR A 323 0.82 -9.81 -3.10
C THR A 323 1.26 -9.95 -1.65
N GLN A 324 2.20 -9.10 -1.20
CA GLN A 324 2.67 -9.07 0.18
C GLN A 324 1.55 -8.83 1.18
N PHE A 325 0.57 -7.99 0.83
CA PHE A 325 -0.62 -7.80 1.67
C PHE A 325 -1.45 -9.08 1.79
N GLY A 326 -1.51 -9.90 0.72
CA GLY A 326 -2.14 -11.22 0.75
C GLY A 326 -1.46 -12.19 1.73
N ASP A 327 -0.13 -12.13 1.87
CA ASP A 327 0.62 -12.93 2.84
C ASP A 327 0.27 -12.52 4.28
N LEU A 328 0.19 -11.21 4.55
CA LEU A 328 -0.25 -10.67 5.83
C LEU A 328 -1.66 -11.17 6.19
N VAL A 329 -2.61 -11.08 5.24
CA VAL A 329 -3.98 -11.59 5.42
C VAL A 329 -3.98 -13.08 5.71
N SER A 330 -3.12 -13.85 5.04
CA SER A 330 -2.99 -15.30 5.28
C SER A 330 -2.50 -15.58 6.71
N CYS A 331 -1.52 -14.82 7.21
CA CYS A 331 -1.06 -14.93 8.60
C CYS A 331 -2.16 -14.56 9.61
N ILE A 332 -2.93 -13.50 9.33
CA ILE A 332 -4.09 -13.09 10.15
C ILE A 332 -5.13 -14.21 10.26
N HIS A 333 -5.43 -14.88 9.14
CA HIS A 333 -6.36 -16.02 9.15
C HIS A 333 -5.78 -17.23 9.87
N ALA A 334 -4.52 -17.59 9.60
CA ALA A 334 -3.85 -18.72 10.23
C ALA A 334 -3.77 -18.59 11.76
N MET A 335 -3.55 -17.37 12.27
CA MET A 335 -3.58 -17.08 13.70
C MET A 335 -4.98 -16.88 14.30
N GLY A 336 -6.03 -16.84 13.47
CA GLY A 336 -7.38 -16.58 13.93
C GLY A 336 -7.64 -15.14 14.40
N LEU A 337 -6.80 -14.17 14.04
CA LEU A 337 -6.91 -12.77 14.53
C LEU A 337 -8.15 -12.02 14.03
N HIS A 338 -8.86 -12.59 13.07
CA HIS A 338 -10.10 -12.07 12.48
C HIS A 338 -11.35 -12.43 13.29
N ARG A 339 -11.23 -13.21 14.36
CA ARG A 339 -12.32 -13.67 15.23
C ARG A 339 -12.09 -13.20 16.66
N PRO A 340 -13.13 -13.14 17.50
CA PRO A 340 -12.94 -12.83 18.90
C PRO A 340 -12.17 -13.99 19.55
N HIS A 341 -11.24 -13.65 20.44
CA HIS A 341 -10.59 -14.67 21.25
C HIS A 341 -11.61 -15.23 22.24
N SER A 342 -11.60 -16.55 22.47
CA SER A 342 -12.42 -17.19 23.50
C SER A 342 -12.15 -16.53 24.87
N PRO A 343 -13.14 -16.38 25.76
CA PRO A 343 -12.92 -15.97 27.14
C PRO A 343 -11.90 -16.88 27.88
N GLU A 344 -11.76 -18.14 27.45
CA GLU A 344 -10.80 -19.12 27.97
C GLU A 344 -9.40 -18.99 27.33
N SER A 345 -9.22 -18.02 26.43
CA SER A 345 -7.98 -17.84 25.68
C SER A 345 -6.83 -17.42 26.59
N SER A 346 -5.69 -18.12 26.47
CA SER A 346 -4.48 -17.90 27.27
C SER A 346 -3.64 -16.69 26.83
N ILE A 347 -4.27 -15.56 26.48
CA ILE A 347 -3.56 -14.41 25.89
C ILE A 347 -3.54 -13.23 26.86
N PRO A 348 -2.36 -12.66 27.16
CA PRO A 348 -2.23 -11.44 27.96
C PRO A 348 -2.95 -10.26 27.35
N PHE A 349 -3.39 -9.34 28.22
CA PHE A 349 -4.10 -8.14 27.82
C PHE A 349 -3.34 -7.31 26.77
N PHE A 350 -2.04 -7.05 26.95
CA PHE A 350 -1.24 -6.26 26.01
C PHE A 350 -1.23 -6.86 24.60
N LEU A 351 -1.18 -8.20 24.51
CA LEU A 351 -1.14 -8.91 23.23
C LEU A 351 -2.52 -8.94 22.59
N SER A 352 -3.58 -9.13 23.40
CA SER A 352 -4.97 -9.05 22.94
C SER A 352 -5.29 -7.67 22.33
N GLN A 353 -4.88 -6.58 23.00
CA GLN A 353 -5.05 -5.23 22.44
C GLN A 353 -4.20 -5.00 21.18
N THR A 354 -2.96 -5.48 21.16
CA THR A 354 -2.08 -5.35 19.99
C THR A 354 -2.62 -6.10 18.77
N ARG A 355 -3.15 -7.32 18.97
CA ARG A 355 -3.83 -8.10 17.91
C ARG A 355 -5.02 -7.35 17.33
N LYS A 356 -5.86 -6.75 18.18
CA LYS A 356 -6.98 -5.89 17.72
C LYS A 356 -6.49 -4.70 16.89
N ARG A 357 -5.42 -4.02 17.33
CA ARG A 357 -4.84 -2.88 16.60
C ARG A 357 -4.31 -3.28 15.22
N VAL A 358 -3.54 -4.37 15.16
CA VAL A 358 -2.96 -4.89 13.90
C VAL A 358 -4.05 -5.36 12.95
N PHE A 359 -5.06 -6.08 13.45
CA PHE A 359 -6.21 -6.47 12.66
C PHE A 359 -6.98 -5.25 12.12
N ALA A 360 -7.33 -4.30 12.99
CA ALA A 360 -8.08 -3.10 12.63
C ALA A 360 -7.36 -2.27 11.56
N ALA A 361 -6.05 -2.09 11.70
CA ALA A 361 -5.21 -1.41 10.72
C ALA A 361 -5.14 -2.18 9.38
N SER A 362 -4.94 -3.51 9.43
CA SER A 362 -4.87 -4.35 8.24
C SER A 362 -6.21 -4.40 7.50
N TYR A 363 -7.32 -4.54 8.23
CA TYR A 363 -8.67 -4.51 7.70
C TYR A 363 -8.93 -3.18 6.99
N ARG A 364 -8.53 -2.06 7.59
CA ARG A 364 -8.64 -0.77 6.95
C ARG A 364 -7.79 -0.67 5.67
N THR A 365 -6.55 -1.17 5.70
CA THR A 365 -5.65 -1.16 4.53
C THR A 365 -6.24 -1.97 3.38
N ASP A 366 -6.85 -3.12 3.69
CA ASP A 366 -7.56 -3.94 2.72
C ASP A 366 -8.62 -3.13 1.96
N LYS A 367 -9.45 -2.34 2.68
CA LYS A 367 -10.55 -1.57 2.06
C LYS A 367 -9.99 -0.41 1.25
N ASN A 368 -8.91 0.20 1.70
CA ASN A 368 -8.20 1.22 0.94
C ASN A 368 -7.66 0.66 -0.38
N LEU A 369 -6.95 -0.47 -0.34
CA LEU A 369 -6.43 -1.13 -1.54
C LEU A 369 -7.56 -1.58 -2.48
N ALA A 370 -8.62 -2.15 -1.92
CA ALA A 370 -9.79 -2.60 -2.67
C ALA A 370 -10.50 -1.42 -3.38
N THR A 371 -10.70 -0.31 -2.67
CA THR A 371 -11.28 0.92 -3.22
C THR A 371 -10.40 1.50 -4.32
N PHE A 372 -9.10 1.63 -4.04
CA PHE A 372 -8.14 2.25 -4.95
C PHE A 372 -7.98 1.46 -6.25
N LEU A 373 -7.77 0.14 -6.14
CA LEU A 373 -7.57 -0.75 -7.28
C LEU A 373 -8.89 -1.22 -7.93
N GLY A 374 -10.04 -0.95 -7.31
CA GLY A 374 -11.35 -1.48 -7.73
C GLY A 374 -11.45 -3.01 -7.60
N ARG A 375 -10.67 -3.62 -6.71
CA ARG A 375 -10.64 -5.08 -6.51
C ARG A 375 -11.52 -5.48 -5.33
N PRO A 376 -11.98 -6.74 -5.25
CA PRO A 376 -12.64 -7.24 -4.05
C PRO A 376 -11.71 -7.15 -2.81
N PRO A 377 -12.25 -6.83 -1.62
CA PRO A 377 -11.50 -6.91 -0.37
C PRO A 377 -11.09 -8.36 -0.05
N ARG A 378 -9.95 -8.53 0.61
CA ARG A 378 -9.39 -9.82 1.04
C ARG A 378 -9.79 -10.20 2.47
N LEU A 379 -10.29 -9.26 3.27
CA LEU A 379 -10.80 -9.48 4.63
C LEU A 379 -12.30 -9.17 4.68
N PRO A 380 -13.18 -10.09 4.23
CA PRO A 380 -14.59 -9.79 4.14
C PRO A 380 -15.22 -9.62 5.52
N TYR A 381 -16.06 -8.60 5.73
CA TYR A 381 -16.67 -8.32 7.03
C TYR A 381 -17.48 -9.49 7.58
N HIS A 382 -18.11 -10.29 6.71
CA HIS A 382 -18.94 -11.43 7.11
C HIS A 382 -18.18 -12.57 7.79
N TYR A 383 -16.85 -12.63 7.65
CA TYR A 383 -16.00 -13.57 8.38
C TYR A 383 -15.22 -12.91 9.52
N CYS A 384 -15.33 -11.59 9.68
CA CYS A 384 -14.53 -10.82 10.63
C CYS A 384 -15.38 -10.32 11.79
N ASP A 385 -15.03 -10.74 13.01
CA ASP A 385 -15.72 -10.33 14.24
C ASP A 385 -14.71 -9.89 15.30
N VAL A 386 -14.06 -8.75 15.05
CA VAL A 386 -13.05 -8.20 15.96
C VAL A 386 -13.59 -6.90 16.56
N GLY A 387 -13.69 -6.88 17.89
CA GLY A 387 -14.06 -5.67 18.63
C GLY A 387 -13.03 -4.55 18.49
N LEU A 388 -13.47 -3.31 18.71
CA LEU A 388 -12.57 -2.14 18.69
C LEU A 388 -11.44 -2.29 19.74
N PRO A 389 -10.19 -1.90 19.42
CA PRO A 389 -9.14 -1.82 20.43
C PRO A 389 -9.51 -0.75 21.46
N LEU A 390 -9.16 -0.95 22.74
CA LEU A 390 -9.41 0.06 23.76
C LEU A 390 -8.55 1.29 23.52
N ASP A 391 -9.11 2.48 23.77
CA ASP A 391 -8.45 3.75 23.58
C ASP A 391 -7.48 4.09 24.74
N LEU A 392 -6.41 3.30 24.81
CA LEU A 392 -5.34 3.41 25.80
C LEU A 392 -4.04 3.86 25.15
N ASP A 393 -3.24 4.62 25.88
CA ASP A 393 -1.86 4.93 25.51
C ASP A 393 -1.00 3.66 25.47
N ASP A 394 0.05 3.66 24.65
CA ASP A 394 0.90 2.49 24.44
C ASP A 394 1.55 2.00 25.75
N ASP A 395 2.02 2.94 26.58
CA ASP A 395 2.62 2.65 27.88
C ASP A 395 1.61 2.09 28.88
N SER A 396 0.31 2.38 28.71
CA SER A 396 -0.73 1.84 29.59
C SER A 396 -0.90 0.33 29.41
N LEU A 397 -0.51 -0.23 28.26
CA LEU A 397 -0.64 -1.66 27.97
C LEU A 397 0.35 -2.52 28.76
N VAL A 398 1.44 -1.93 29.25
CA VAL A 398 2.52 -2.64 29.95
C VAL A 398 2.57 -2.36 31.44
N LEU A 399 1.54 -1.70 31.97
CA LEU A 399 1.39 -1.42 33.40
C LEU A 399 1.17 -2.70 34.21
N ASP A 400 1.43 -2.61 35.51
CA ASP A 400 1.00 -3.63 36.47
C ASP A 400 -0.53 -3.74 36.52
N ASN A 401 -1.04 -4.88 36.99
CA ASN A 401 -2.48 -5.18 36.97
C ASN A 401 -3.35 -4.11 37.67
N LEU A 402 -2.91 -3.55 38.80
CA LEU A 402 -3.70 -2.56 39.54
C LEU A 402 -3.77 -1.23 38.78
N SER A 403 -2.63 -0.77 38.27
CA SER A 403 -2.55 0.45 37.46
C SER A 403 -3.31 0.31 36.13
N LEU A 404 -3.23 -0.86 35.50
CA LEU A 404 -3.98 -1.17 34.28
C LEU A 404 -5.49 -1.16 34.51
N GLU A 405 -5.98 -1.80 35.58
CA GLU A 405 -7.40 -1.76 35.94
C GLU A 405 -7.89 -0.34 36.17
N LYS A 406 -7.09 0.49 36.83
CA LYS A 406 -7.41 1.91 37.02
C LYS A 406 -7.53 2.65 35.69
N ALA A 407 -6.61 2.42 34.75
CA ALA A 407 -6.66 3.01 33.41
C ALA A 407 -7.91 2.56 32.65
N ILE A 408 -8.27 1.27 32.70
CA ILE A 408 -9.47 0.74 32.05
C ILE A 408 -10.75 1.35 32.64
N ARG A 409 -10.82 1.55 33.96
CA ARG A 409 -11.98 2.17 34.62
C ARG A 409 -12.21 3.64 34.27
N GLN A 410 -11.19 4.31 33.71
CA GLN A 410 -11.31 5.69 33.23
C GLN A 410 -11.90 5.77 31.81
N LEU A 411 -12.01 4.65 31.11
CA LEU A 411 -12.62 4.61 29.79
C LEU A 411 -14.15 4.71 29.88
N THR A 412 -14.75 5.26 28.84
CA THR A 412 -16.21 5.19 28.64
C THR A 412 -16.66 3.74 28.47
N SER A 413 -17.96 3.48 28.58
CA SER A 413 -18.54 2.13 28.43
C SER A 413 -18.27 1.48 27.07
N ASP A 414 -18.05 2.28 26.03
CA ASP A 414 -17.68 1.87 24.67
C ASP A 414 -16.15 1.93 24.40
N GLY A 415 -15.37 2.22 25.43
CA GLY A 415 -13.91 2.07 25.47
C GLY A 415 -13.11 3.25 24.92
N TRP A 416 -13.66 4.47 24.93
CA TRP A 416 -12.93 5.72 24.64
C TRP A 416 -12.23 6.24 25.88
N GLY A 417 -11.03 6.79 25.72
CA GLY A 417 -10.34 7.53 26.77
C GLY A 417 -10.59 9.03 26.61
N THR A 418 -10.20 9.82 27.61
CA THR A 418 -10.37 11.28 27.58
C THR A 418 -9.44 11.95 26.57
N CYS A 419 -9.87 13.00 25.87
CA CYS A 419 -9.00 13.77 24.99
C CYS A 419 -8.22 14.81 25.81
N ASN A 420 -7.15 14.40 26.51
CA ASN A 420 -6.28 15.31 27.25
C ASN A 420 -5.30 16.07 26.31
N GLY A 421 -5.81 16.66 25.22
CA GLY A 421 -5.01 17.45 24.27
C GLY A 421 -4.27 16.64 23.19
N GLY A 422 -4.66 15.38 22.93
CA GLY A 422 -4.01 14.60 21.89
C GLY A 422 -4.81 13.41 21.37
N LEU A 423 -4.53 13.04 20.11
CA LEU A 423 -5.03 11.80 19.49
C LEU A 423 -4.03 10.68 19.77
N ARG A 424 -4.45 9.67 20.53
CA ARG A 424 -3.64 8.47 20.77
C ARG A 424 -3.60 7.62 19.50
N PRO A 425 -2.55 6.81 19.29
CA PRO A 425 -2.54 5.84 18.19
C PRO A 425 -3.77 4.92 18.21
N ALA A 426 -4.22 4.51 19.41
CA ALA A 426 -5.44 3.71 19.56
C ALA A 426 -6.69 4.45 19.06
N THR A 427 -6.86 5.72 19.43
CA THR A 427 -7.98 6.57 18.96
C THR A 427 -8.04 6.59 17.43
N VAL A 428 -6.89 6.82 16.80
CA VAL A 428 -6.75 6.91 15.34
C VAL A 428 -7.10 5.57 14.67
N ILE A 429 -6.62 4.45 15.21
CA ILE A 429 -6.94 3.11 14.70
C ILE A 429 -8.43 2.80 14.86
N ARG A 430 -9.04 3.14 16.01
CA ARG A 430 -10.48 2.94 16.28
C ARG A 430 -11.32 3.67 15.24
N LEU A 431 -11.12 4.98 15.08
CA LEU A 431 -11.90 5.80 14.15
C LEU A 431 -11.80 5.28 12.72
N ARG A 432 -10.57 5.00 12.26
CA ARG A 432 -10.36 4.57 10.87
C ARG A 432 -10.86 3.14 10.63
N TYR A 433 -10.88 2.27 11.64
CA TYR A 433 -11.50 0.95 11.54
C TYR A 433 -13.03 1.03 11.48
N MET A 434 -13.66 1.90 12.29
CA MET A 434 -15.10 2.15 12.21
C MET A 434 -15.51 2.65 10.81
N ILE A 435 -14.76 3.60 10.24
CA ILE A 435 -14.98 4.09 8.87
C ILE A 435 -14.78 2.96 7.83
N ALA A 436 -13.74 2.14 7.99
CA ALA A 436 -13.45 1.05 7.05
C ALA A 436 -14.55 -0.02 6.99
N ARG A 437 -15.22 -0.30 8.12
CA ARG A 437 -16.37 -1.24 8.15
C ARG A 437 -17.53 -0.73 7.29
N LEU A 438 -17.88 0.55 7.42
CA LEU A 438 -18.91 1.16 6.58
C LEU A 438 -18.49 1.23 5.12
N ARG A 439 -17.21 1.55 4.87
CA ARG A 439 -16.66 1.57 3.51
C ARG A 439 -16.83 0.23 2.81
N GLU A 440 -16.65 -0.89 3.51
CA GLU A 440 -16.89 -2.21 2.93
C GLU A 440 -18.37 -2.43 2.55
N GLN A 441 -19.33 -2.03 3.39
CA GLN A 441 -20.76 -2.10 3.05
C GLN A 441 -21.09 -1.25 1.81
N VAL A 442 -20.51 -0.05 1.71
CA VAL A 442 -20.67 0.81 0.52
C VAL A 442 -20.06 0.17 -0.73
N MET A 443 -18.93 -0.53 -0.57
CA MET A 443 -18.30 -1.30 -1.66
C MET A 443 -19.17 -2.49 -2.07
N GLU A 444 -19.80 -3.19 -1.13
CA GLU A 444 -20.74 -4.28 -1.43
C GLU A 444 -21.92 -3.79 -2.28
N LEU A 445 -22.47 -2.61 -1.99
CA LEU A 445 -23.53 -2.00 -2.82
C LEU A 445 -23.08 -1.65 -4.25
N SER A 446 -21.77 -1.42 -4.44
CA SER A 446 -21.16 -1.03 -5.71
C SER A 446 -20.67 -2.22 -6.55
N LEU A 447 -20.10 -3.24 -5.89
CA LEU A 447 -19.43 -4.39 -6.49
C LEU A 447 -20.24 -5.68 -6.38
N GLY A 448 -21.13 -5.78 -5.41
CA GLY A 448 -21.92 -6.96 -5.10
C GLY A 448 -22.98 -7.24 -6.16
N ARG A 449 -23.29 -8.52 -6.33
CA ARG A 449 -24.42 -8.98 -7.16
C ARG A 449 -25.65 -9.15 -6.27
N GLY A 450 -26.23 -8.03 -5.84
CA GLY A 450 -27.44 -8.04 -5.01
C GLY A 450 -28.69 -8.48 -5.79
N SER A 451 -29.66 -9.09 -5.09
CA SER A 451 -31.04 -9.21 -5.59
C SER A 451 -31.70 -7.82 -5.60
N VAL A 452 -32.41 -7.48 -6.68
CA VAL A 452 -32.97 -6.14 -6.93
C VAL A 452 -33.81 -5.61 -5.77
N GLY A 453 -34.50 -6.48 -5.02
CA GLY A 453 -35.32 -6.09 -3.86
C GLY A 453 -34.56 -5.84 -2.55
N SER A 454 -33.42 -6.50 -2.35
CA SER A 454 -32.61 -6.34 -1.12
C SER A 454 -31.75 -5.07 -1.15
N ARG A 455 -31.29 -4.71 -2.35
CA ARG A 455 -30.34 -3.62 -2.57
C ARG A 455 -30.84 -2.26 -2.08
N GLN A 456 -32.12 -1.93 -2.31
CA GLN A 456 -32.67 -0.63 -1.89
C GLN A 456 -32.71 -0.50 -0.36
N ASN A 457 -33.08 -1.58 0.33
CA ASN A 457 -33.12 -1.63 1.79
C ASN A 457 -31.70 -1.57 2.37
N GLU A 458 -30.78 -2.35 1.82
CA GLU A 458 -29.35 -2.32 2.19
C GLU A 458 -28.73 -0.94 1.99
N LEU A 459 -29.06 -0.26 0.87
CA LEU A 459 -28.61 1.10 0.61
C LEU A 459 -29.14 2.09 1.64
N HIS A 460 -30.42 1.99 1.99
CA HIS A 460 -31.03 2.86 3.01
C HIS A 460 -30.38 2.65 4.38
N ILE A 461 -30.21 1.38 4.80
CA ILE A 461 -29.55 1.03 6.06
C ILE A 461 -28.11 1.55 6.09
N THR A 462 -27.32 1.24 5.05
CA THR A 462 -25.92 1.68 4.95
C THR A 462 -25.79 3.20 4.98
N TYR A 463 -26.68 3.93 4.29
CA TYR A 463 -26.68 5.39 4.33
C TYR A 463 -26.96 5.94 5.74
N GLN A 464 -27.95 5.38 6.45
CA GLN A 464 -28.27 5.77 7.82
C GLN A 464 -27.10 5.47 8.78
N GLU A 465 -26.44 4.32 8.63
CA GLU A 465 -25.26 3.97 9.42
C GLU A 465 -24.09 4.94 9.17
N CYS A 466 -23.85 5.32 7.91
CA CYS A 466 -22.89 6.36 7.55
C CYS A 466 -23.19 7.68 8.27
N LYS A 467 -24.41 8.20 8.17
CA LYS A 467 -24.76 9.49 8.81
C LYS A 467 -24.66 9.46 10.33
N ARG A 468 -25.02 8.32 10.97
CA ARG A 468 -24.98 8.15 12.43
C ARG A 468 -23.61 7.75 12.99
N LEU A 469 -22.61 7.53 12.15
CA LEU A 469 -21.29 7.09 12.63
C LEU A 469 -20.72 8.07 13.64
N TRP A 470 -20.78 9.36 13.30
CA TRP A 470 -20.16 10.42 14.09
C TRP A 470 -20.87 10.66 15.43
N ASP A 471 -22.16 10.32 15.53
CA ASP A 471 -22.92 10.35 16.80
C ASP A 471 -22.37 9.34 17.83
N LYS A 472 -21.68 8.29 17.37
CA LYS A 472 -21.04 7.27 18.23
C LYS A 472 -19.60 7.64 18.60
N VAL A 473 -19.08 8.74 18.07
CA VAL A 473 -17.72 9.22 18.32
C VAL A 473 -17.82 10.43 19.25
N PRO A 474 -17.07 10.46 20.37
CA PRO A 474 -17.01 11.64 21.22
C PRO A 474 -16.66 12.91 20.43
N ASN A 475 -17.38 14.00 20.71
CA ASN A 475 -17.24 15.29 19.99
C ASN A 475 -15.80 15.83 20.00
N GLU A 476 -15.03 15.51 21.03
CA GLU A 476 -13.61 15.87 21.18
C GLU A 476 -12.72 15.33 20.05
N PHE A 477 -13.14 14.26 19.36
CA PHE A 477 -12.43 13.66 18.24
C PHE A 477 -12.96 14.10 16.87
N HIS A 478 -13.95 14.99 16.84
CA HIS A 478 -14.51 15.50 15.60
C HIS A 478 -13.57 16.58 15.04
N TYR A 479 -13.21 16.46 13.77
CA TYR A 479 -12.47 17.52 13.09
C TYR A 479 -13.32 18.78 12.98
N SER A 480 -12.73 19.93 13.27
CA SER A 480 -13.27 21.24 12.97
C SER A 480 -12.14 22.21 12.61
N LYS A 481 -12.48 23.39 12.09
CA LYS A 481 -11.48 24.44 11.82
C LYS A 481 -10.71 24.86 13.09
N HIS A 482 -11.36 24.79 14.25
CA HIS A 482 -10.76 25.10 15.56
C HIS A 482 -9.77 24.03 16.02
N THR A 483 -9.75 22.84 15.41
CA THR A 483 -8.79 21.79 15.75
C THR A 483 -7.34 22.26 15.60
N TRP A 484 -7.05 23.12 14.61
CA TRP A 484 -5.72 23.71 14.40
C TRP A 484 -5.26 24.66 15.51
N GLU A 485 -6.21 25.23 16.27
CA GLU A 485 -5.91 26.13 17.39
C GLU A 485 -5.70 25.35 18.69
N VAL A 486 -6.37 24.19 18.83
CA VAL A 486 -6.34 23.35 20.03
C VAL A 486 -5.24 22.28 19.97
N LEU A 487 -5.04 21.68 18.80
CA LEU A 487 -4.07 20.62 18.57
C LEU A 487 -2.90 21.13 17.73
N GLY A 488 -1.70 20.62 17.99
CA GLY A 488 -0.53 20.89 17.15
C GLY A 488 -0.74 20.48 15.69
N PRO A 489 -0.04 21.11 14.72
CA PRO A 489 -0.29 20.94 13.28
C PRO A 489 -0.35 19.49 12.81
N HIS A 490 0.53 18.65 13.33
CA HIS A 490 0.59 17.22 13.01
C HIS A 490 -0.71 16.48 13.41
N LEU A 491 -1.21 16.70 14.62
CA LEU A 491 -2.43 16.06 15.13
C LEU A 491 -3.69 16.61 14.44
N SER A 492 -3.69 17.90 14.13
CA SER A 492 -4.76 18.54 13.34
C SER A 492 -4.85 17.94 11.94
N LEU A 493 -3.72 17.69 11.30
CA LEU A 493 -3.67 17.02 10.01
C LEU A 493 -4.17 15.57 10.10
N ILE A 494 -3.83 14.83 11.15
CA ILE A 494 -4.37 13.48 11.39
C ILE A 494 -5.90 13.51 11.52
N SER A 495 -6.44 14.43 12.32
CA SER A 495 -7.88 14.60 12.50
C SER A 495 -8.59 14.92 11.17
N LEU A 496 -8.01 15.85 10.40
CA LEU A 496 -8.47 16.23 9.06
C LEU A 496 -8.55 15.01 8.13
N VAL A 497 -7.51 14.18 8.11
CA VAL A 497 -7.40 12.99 7.27
C VAL A 497 -8.47 11.95 7.61
N ILE A 498 -8.70 11.70 8.90
CA ILE A 498 -9.76 10.79 9.34
C ILE A 498 -11.13 11.32 8.91
N HIS A 499 -11.34 12.63 9.03
CA HIS A 499 -12.58 13.26 8.63
C HIS A 499 -12.82 13.20 7.12
N LEU A 500 -11.78 13.40 6.29
CA LEU A 500 -11.86 13.21 4.84
C LEU A 500 -12.20 11.77 4.47
N GLU A 501 -11.67 10.77 5.17
CA GLU A 501 -12.01 9.36 4.93
C GLU A 501 -13.47 9.04 5.24
N TYR A 502 -14.00 9.64 6.31
CA TYR A 502 -15.41 9.57 6.64
C TYR A 502 -16.27 10.22 5.57
N LEU A 503 -16.02 11.50 5.25
CA LEU A 503 -16.77 12.24 4.22
C LEU A 503 -16.74 11.54 2.87
N TYR A 504 -15.60 10.97 2.49
CA TYR A 504 -15.49 10.20 1.26
C TYR A 504 -16.41 8.97 1.26
N THR A 505 -16.52 8.28 2.39
CA THR A 505 -17.43 7.12 2.53
C THR A 505 -18.89 7.54 2.43
N VAL A 506 -19.26 8.68 3.03
CA VAL A 506 -20.60 9.29 2.91
C VAL A 506 -20.90 9.70 1.46
N PHE A 507 -19.98 10.40 0.82
CA PHE A 507 -20.09 10.82 -0.57
C PHE A 507 -20.31 9.62 -1.50
N GLN A 508 -19.60 8.51 -1.27
CA GLN A 508 -19.75 7.30 -2.08
C GLN A 508 -21.15 6.69 -1.98
N VAL A 509 -21.72 6.58 -0.78
CA VAL A 509 -23.08 6.05 -0.62
C VAL A 509 -24.14 7.00 -1.17
N GLU A 510 -23.95 8.31 -1.02
CA GLU A 510 -24.85 9.32 -1.61
C GLU A 510 -24.80 9.31 -3.13
N ARG A 511 -23.64 9.06 -3.72
CA ARG A 511 -23.50 8.91 -5.17
C ARG A 511 -24.30 7.71 -5.69
N ILE A 512 -24.31 6.60 -4.95
CA ILE A 512 -25.14 5.43 -5.28
C ILE A 512 -26.63 5.81 -5.18
N ARG A 513 -27.04 6.49 -4.10
CA ARG A 513 -28.43 6.97 -3.95
C ARG A 513 -28.87 7.90 -5.07
N CYS A 514 -28.03 8.86 -5.46
CA CYS A 514 -28.33 9.81 -6.53
C CYS A 514 -28.49 9.11 -7.90
N SER A 515 -27.86 7.94 -8.10
CA SER A 515 -28.07 7.15 -9.32
C SER A 515 -29.44 6.47 -9.39
N GLU A 516 -30.10 6.27 -8.24
CA GLU A 516 -31.42 5.62 -8.12
C GLU A 516 -32.56 6.63 -7.91
N SER A 517 -32.29 7.78 -7.28
CA SER A 517 -33.26 8.85 -7.05
C SER A 517 -32.63 10.24 -7.25
N PRO A 518 -33.14 11.07 -8.18
CA PRO A 518 -32.68 12.45 -8.40
C PRO A 518 -32.82 13.35 -7.17
N ASP A 519 -33.77 13.06 -6.26
CA ASP A 519 -34.02 13.87 -5.06
C ASP A 519 -32.85 13.81 -4.06
N ALA A 520 -31.95 12.83 -4.20
CA ALA A 520 -30.75 12.69 -3.37
C ALA A 520 -29.57 13.57 -3.84
N MET A 521 -29.75 14.39 -4.88
CA MET A 521 -28.68 15.23 -5.43
C MET A 521 -28.21 16.32 -4.46
N THR A 522 -29.10 16.86 -3.63
CA THR A 522 -28.76 17.88 -2.62
C THR A 522 -27.77 17.34 -1.60
N ASP A 523 -28.05 16.17 -1.01
CA ASP A 523 -27.16 15.50 -0.05
C ASP A 523 -25.75 15.30 -0.64
N LEU A 524 -25.69 14.84 -1.91
CA LEU A 524 -24.44 14.60 -2.61
C LEU A 524 -23.62 15.88 -2.82
N LEU A 525 -24.28 16.98 -3.21
CA LEU A 525 -23.64 18.28 -3.39
C LEU A 525 -23.15 18.84 -2.05
N ASP A 526 -23.91 18.68 -0.98
CA ASP A 526 -23.53 19.12 0.36
C ASP A 526 -22.27 18.40 0.85
N SER A 527 -22.20 17.07 0.70
CA SER A 527 -21.01 16.30 1.03
C SER A 527 -19.82 16.69 0.14
N ALA A 528 -20.02 16.91 -1.16
CA ALA A 528 -18.96 17.40 -2.05
C ALA A 528 -18.42 18.76 -1.60
N MET A 529 -19.30 19.68 -1.19
CA MET A 529 -18.90 21.00 -0.70
C MET A 529 -18.15 20.94 0.63
N GLN A 530 -18.55 20.04 1.55
CA GLN A 530 -17.81 19.80 2.78
C GLN A 530 -16.40 19.29 2.49
N ILE A 531 -16.28 18.31 1.58
CA ILE A 531 -15.01 17.75 1.15
C ILE A 531 -14.09 18.84 0.57
N VAL A 532 -14.61 19.69 -0.34
CA VAL A 532 -13.86 20.82 -0.91
C VAL A 532 -13.46 21.83 0.17
N SER A 533 -14.35 22.14 1.12
CA SER A 533 -14.05 23.03 2.24
C SER A 533 -12.90 22.50 3.09
N VAL A 534 -12.87 21.19 3.38
CA VAL A 534 -11.82 20.57 4.20
C VAL A 534 -10.48 20.56 3.46
N VAL A 535 -10.48 20.30 2.15
CA VAL A 535 -9.24 20.39 1.35
C VAL A 535 -8.74 21.81 1.20
N THR A 536 -9.65 22.78 1.06
CA THR A 536 -9.27 24.19 1.02
C THR A 536 -8.62 24.61 2.33
N ASP A 537 -9.19 24.18 3.46
CA ASP A 537 -8.61 24.42 4.78
C ASP A 537 -7.22 23.78 4.90
N PHE A 538 -7.04 22.53 4.46
CA PHE A 538 -5.75 21.88 4.37
C PHE A 538 -4.73 22.68 3.53
N THR A 539 -5.11 23.12 2.32
CA THR A 539 -4.21 23.90 1.46
C THR A 539 -3.77 25.22 2.08
N ARG A 540 -4.70 25.91 2.77
CA ARG A 540 -4.40 27.15 3.48
C ARG A 540 -3.37 26.94 4.59
N GLN A 541 -3.54 25.90 5.41
CA GLN A 541 -2.61 25.60 6.51
C GLN A 541 -1.24 25.18 5.98
N ARG A 542 -1.20 24.36 4.92
CA ARG A 542 0.05 23.95 4.26
C ARG A 542 0.87 25.14 3.76
N ASP A 543 0.20 26.16 3.21
CA ASP A 543 0.88 27.34 2.67
C ASP A 543 1.35 28.29 3.80
N GLN A 544 0.74 28.23 4.99
CA GLN A 544 1.10 29.01 6.17
C GLN A 544 2.24 28.40 7.00
N GLU A 545 2.35 27.07 7.03
CA GLU A 545 3.35 26.37 7.84
C GLU A 545 4.28 25.48 6.99
N GLY A 546 5.53 25.93 6.79
CA GLY A 546 6.55 25.17 6.04
C GLY A 546 6.82 23.77 6.59
N THR A 547 6.60 23.54 7.89
CA THR A 547 6.69 22.25 8.58
C THR A 547 5.66 21.22 8.08
N ILE A 548 4.49 21.66 7.63
CA ILE A 548 3.44 20.78 7.08
C ILE A 548 3.86 20.23 5.70
N ARG A 549 4.68 20.99 4.94
CA ARG A 549 5.14 20.60 3.60
C ARG A 549 6.05 19.36 3.63
N GLU A 550 6.88 19.20 4.66
CA GLU A 550 7.73 18.02 4.86
C GLU A 550 6.92 16.81 5.35
N GLN A 551 5.93 17.05 6.22
CA GLN A 551 5.02 16.02 6.74
C GLN A 551 3.99 15.53 5.70
N TYR A 552 3.76 16.31 4.64
CA TYR A 552 2.81 16.00 3.57
C TYR A 552 3.15 14.69 2.84
N THR A 553 4.40 14.51 2.41
CA THR A 553 4.85 13.30 1.72
C THR A 553 4.68 12.07 2.62
N TRP A 554 4.92 12.25 3.92
CA TRP A 554 4.79 11.20 4.92
C TRP A 554 3.31 10.80 5.15
N ILE A 555 2.42 11.77 5.28
CA ILE A 555 0.99 11.57 5.56
C ILE A 555 0.25 11.04 4.33
N VAL A 556 0.55 11.54 3.14
CA VAL A 556 -0.02 11.02 1.89
C VAL A 556 0.39 9.56 1.66
N SER A 557 1.65 9.20 1.98
CA SER A 557 2.17 7.84 1.83
C SER A 557 1.71 6.86 2.92
N HIS A 558 1.54 7.31 4.18
CA HIS A 558 1.17 6.43 5.30
C HIS A 558 -0.33 6.40 5.61
N CYS A 559 -1.08 7.42 5.18
CA CYS A 559 -2.52 7.43 5.36
C CYS A 559 -3.28 6.89 4.16
N ASN A 560 -2.60 6.56 3.05
CA ASN A 560 -3.23 6.25 1.77
C ASN A 560 -4.28 7.32 1.42
N LEU A 561 -3.91 8.59 1.55
CA LEU A 561 -4.79 9.73 1.24
C LEU A 561 -4.91 9.99 -0.26
N PHE A 562 -4.13 9.30 -1.09
CA PHE A 562 -4.22 9.45 -2.55
C PHE A 562 -5.66 9.35 -3.06
N PRO A 563 -6.51 8.37 -2.68
CA PRO A 563 -7.90 8.35 -3.11
C PRO A 563 -8.68 9.59 -2.64
N CYS A 564 -8.50 10.04 -1.40
CA CYS A 564 -9.28 11.16 -0.84
C CYS A 564 -8.85 12.52 -1.39
N LEU A 565 -7.54 12.84 -1.47
CA LEU A 565 -7.07 14.17 -1.88
C LEU A 565 -7.12 14.40 -3.40
N SER A 566 -6.84 13.38 -4.24
CA SER A 566 -6.94 13.53 -5.71
C SER A 566 -8.33 13.26 -6.28
N HIS A 567 -9.35 13.06 -5.42
CA HIS A 567 -10.76 13.16 -5.83
C HIS A 567 -11.27 14.61 -5.78
N ILE A 568 -10.50 15.53 -5.21
CA ILE A 568 -10.94 16.87 -4.80
C ILE A 568 -10.13 17.96 -5.53
N LEU A 569 -8.85 17.66 -5.80
CA LEU A 569 -8.01 18.33 -6.80
C LEU A 569 -8.14 17.61 -8.14
#